data_AF-A0A9E5N8J2-F1
#
_entry.id   AF-A0A9E5N8J2-F1
#
_cell.length_a   1.000
_cell.length_b   1.000
_cell.length_c   1.000
_cell.angle_alpha   90.00
_cell.angle_beta   90.00
_cell.angle_gamma   90.00
#
_symmetry.space_group_name_H-M   'P 1'
#
loop_
_entity.id
_entity.type
_entity.pdbx_description
1 polymer ?
#
loop_
_entity_poly.entity_id
_entity_poly.type
_entity_poly.pdbx_seq_one_letter_code
_entity_poly.pdbx_strand_id
1 'polypeptide(L)' 'MALQPRNWRKPIGEILVEKELVTRAQLEEALVLQRRQPGKKIGEVLVKLGYVDKKDVLRAHAEQLGMMYETGVDTD' A
#
# COMPACT_ATOMS: atom_id res chain seq x y z
N MET A 1 5.72 -16.66 -24.71
CA MET A 1 5.39 -17.14 -23.35
C MET A 1 6.05 -16.19 -22.35
N ALA A 2 5.30 -15.24 -21.80
CA ALA A 2 5.82 -14.33 -20.78
C ALA A 2 5.15 -14.68 -19.45
N LEU A 3 5.92 -15.15 -18.48
CA LEU A 3 5.48 -15.28 -17.11
C LEU A 3 5.34 -13.87 -16.54
N GLN A 4 4.13 -13.32 -16.56
CA GLN A 4 3.88 -12.09 -15.81
C GLN A 4 3.95 -12.42 -14.32
N PRO A 5 4.80 -11.73 -13.53
CA PRO A 5 4.84 -11.96 -12.09
C PRO A 5 3.48 -11.59 -11.49
N ARG A 6 2.86 -12.54 -10.78
CA ARG A 6 1.54 -12.42 -10.12
C ARG A 6 1.57 -11.46 -8.93
N ASN A 7 2.00 -10.22 -9.11
CA ASN A 7 1.95 -9.22 -8.04
C ASN A 7 0.66 -8.38 -8.12
N TRP A 8 -0.50 -9.05 -8.09
CA TRP A 8 -1.84 -8.43 -8.09
C TRP A 8 -2.16 -7.66 -6.79
N ARG A 9 -1.23 -7.64 -5.81
CA ARG A 9 -1.43 -6.87 -4.59
C ARG A 9 -1.10 -5.41 -4.87
N LYS A 10 -2.13 -4.55 -4.91
CA LYS A 10 -1.96 -3.09 -4.91
C LYS A 10 -0.99 -2.71 -3.77
N PRO A 11 0.04 -1.87 -4.02
CA PRO A 11 0.92 -1.36 -2.98
C PRO A 11 0.13 -0.58 -1.93
N ILE A 12 0.56 -0.63 -0.68
CA ILE A 12 -0.15 0.07 0.41
C ILE A 12 -0.20 1.59 0.18
N GLY A 13 0.82 2.16 -0.47
CA GLY A 13 0.83 3.57 -0.85
C GLY A 13 -0.31 3.92 -1.81
N GLU A 14 -0.59 3.06 -2.79
CA GLU A 14 -1.70 3.27 -3.73
C GLU A 14 -3.06 3.13 -3.03
N ILE A 15 -3.21 2.16 -2.11
CA ILE A 15 -4.45 2.00 -1.32
C ILE A 15 -4.72 3.26 -0.48
N LEU A 16 -3.68 3.87 0.09
CA LEU A 16 -3.81 5.10 0.87
C LEU A 16 -4.19 6.30 0.00
N VAL A 17 -3.71 6.36 -1.25
CA VAL A 17 -4.10 7.41 -2.22
C VAL A 17 -5.55 7.21 -2.68
N GLU A 18 -5.95 5.99 -2.99
CA GLU A 18 -7.33 5.65 -3.39
C GLU A 18 -8.36 5.98 -2.30
N LYS A 19 -7.94 5.93 -1.03
CA LYS A 19 -8.76 6.30 0.13
C LYS A 19 -8.69 7.78 0.48
N GLU A 20 -7.99 8.59 -0.32
CA GLU A 20 -7.76 10.02 -0.08
C GLU A 20 -7.09 10.32 1.28
N LEU A 21 -6.42 9.32 1.87
CA LEU A 21 -5.70 9.46 3.14
C LEU A 21 -4.35 10.12 2.95
N VAL A 22 -3.77 9.98 1.76
CA VAL A 22 -2.55 10.67 1.34
C VAL A 22 -2.69 11.12 -0.11
N THR A 23 -2.07 12.23 -0.48
CA THR A 23 -2.05 12.68 -1.88
C THR A 23 -0.96 11.95 -2.67
N ARG A 24 -1.07 11.97 -4.02
CA ARG A 24 0.00 11.45 -4.90
C ARG A 24 1.34 12.13 -4.60
N ALA A 25 1.34 13.45 -4.39
CA ALA A 25 2.55 14.21 -4.08
C ALA A 25 3.19 13.78 -2.74
N GLN A 26 2.38 13.59 -1.70
CA GLN A 26 2.83 13.08 -0.39
C GLN A 26 3.40 11.66 -0.49
N LEU A 27 2.79 10.81 -1.31
CA LEU A 27 3.30 9.47 -1.58
C LEU A 27 4.66 9.52 -2.30
N GLU A 28 4.81 10.37 -3.32
CA GLU A 28 6.07 10.54 -4.03
C GLU A 28 7.19 11.05 -3.12
N GLU A 29 6.91 12.03 -2.27
CA GLU A 29 7.87 12.52 -1.26
C GLU A 29 8.29 11.39 -0.30
N ALA A 30 7.32 10.62 0.20
CA ALA A 30 7.60 9.47 1.06
C ALA A 30 8.43 8.39 0.36
N LEU A 31 8.20 8.14 -0.93
CA LEU A 31 8.99 7.20 -1.73
C LEU A 31 10.44 7.67 -1.90
N VAL A 32 10.66 8.97 -2.13
CA VAL A 32 12.01 9.56 -2.20
C VAL A 32 12.75 9.37 -0.88
N LEU A 33 12.09 9.59 0.25
CA LEU A 33 12.67 9.39 1.58
C LEU A 33 12.87 7.92 1.95
N GLN A 34 11.99 7.04 1.49
CA GLN A 34 12.12 5.60 1.67
C GLN A 34 13.36 5.05 0.94
N ARG A 35 13.64 5.54 -0.28
CA ARG A 35 14.84 5.13 -1.04
C ARG A 35 16.14 5.42 -0.30
N ARG A 36 16.15 6.43 0.58
CA ARG A 36 17.30 6.78 1.44
C ARG A 36 17.36 5.96 2.74
N GLN A 37 16.33 5.18 3.04
CA GLN A 37 16.18 4.40 4.27
C GLN A 37 15.92 2.92 3.93
N PRO A 38 16.98 2.14 3.63
CA PRO A 38 16.84 0.73 3.30
C PRO A 38 16.15 -0.04 4.43
N GLY A 39 15.19 -0.90 4.06
CA GLY A 39 14.42 -1.72 5.01
C GLY A 39 13.18 -1.04 5.60
N LYS A 40 12.96 0.27 5.40
CA LYS A 40 11.73 0.93 5.84
C LYS A 40 10.56 0.67 4.90
N LYS A 41 9.38 0.41 5.47
CA LYS A 41 8.12 0.31 4.73
C LYS A 41 7.56 1.70 4.41
N ILE A 42 6.94 1.86 3.24
CA ILE A 42 6.38 3.16 2.80
C ILE A 42 5.35 3.72 3.79
N GLY A 43 4.51 2.86 4.38
CA GLY A 43 3.55 3.26 5.41
C GLY A 43 4.21 3.83 6.67
N GLU A 44 5.38 3.32 7.08
CA GLU A 44 6.13 3.89 8.22
C GLU A 44 6.71 5.27 7.89
N VAL A 45 7.12 5.49 6.64
CA VAL A 45 7.63 6.79 6.19
C VAL A 45 6.49 7.80 6.14
N LEU A 46 5.33 7.43 5.59
CA LEU A 46 4.14 8.29 5.57
C LEU A 46 3.68 8.69 6.99
N VAL A 47 3.72 7.76 7.95
CA VAL A 47 3.42 8.06 9.37
C VAL A 47 4.47 8.99 9.96
N LYS A 48 5.77 8.76 9.68
CA LYS A 48 6.86 9.61 10.17
C LYS A 48 6.76 11.04 9.64
N LEU A 49 6.23 11.23 8.44
CA LEU A 49 5.99 12.54 7.83
C LEU A 49 4.71 13.22 8.33
N GLY A 50 3.87 12.50 9.09
CA GLY A 50 2.59 13.03 9.59
C GLY A 50 1.50 13.12 8.52
N TYR A 51 1.65 12.44 7.39
CA TYR A 51 0.65 12.45 6.31
C TYR A 51 -0.49 11.48 6.57
N VAL A 52 -0.27 10.44 7.37
CA VAL A 52 -1.27 9.41 7.68
C VAL A 52 -1.02 8.86 9.07
N ASP A 53 -2.08 8.44 9.74
CA ASP A 53 -1.97 7.79 11.04
C ASP A 53 -1.56 6.32 10.91
N LYS A 54 -0.85 5.82 11.93
CA LYS A 54 -0.48 4.40 12.02
C LYS A 54 -1.71 3.48 11.94
N LYS A 55 -2.85 3.92 12.49
CA LYS A 55 -4.12 3.17 12.46
C LYS A 55 -4.62 2.99 11.03
N ASP A 56 -4.54 4.04 10.21
CA ASP A 56 -4.96 3.99 8.81
C ASP A 56 -4.04 3.15 7.94
N VAL A 57 -2.73 3.19 8.19
CA VAL A 57 -1.79 2.27 7.54
C VAL A 57 -2.11 0.82 7.90
N LEU A 58 -2.42 0.52 9.17
CA LEU A 58 -2.80 -0.83 9.58
C LEU A 58 -4.11 -1.29 8.92
N ARG A 59 -5.10 -0.40 8.81
CA ARG A 59 -6.36 -0.67 8.12
C ARG A 59 -6.13 -0.94 6.63
N ALA A 60 -5.36 -0.10 5.94
CA ALA A 60 -4.99 -0.33 4.54
C ALA A 60 -4.22 -1.64 4.34
N HIS A 61 -3.36 -2.01 5.31
CA HIS A 61 -2.65 -3.28 5.26
C HIS A 61 -3.57 -4.49 5.48
N ALA A 62 -4.53 -4.39 6.41
CA ALA A 62 -5.53 -5.42 6.65
C ALA A 62 -6.44 -5.59 5.42
N GLU A 63 -6.83 -4.49 4.77
CA GLU A 63 -7.60 -4.54 3.52
C GLU A 63 -6.82 -5.15 2.36
N GLN A 64 -5.51 -4.89 2.28
CA GLN A 64 -4.64 -5.54 1.30
C GLN A 64 -4.60 -7.07 1.50
N LEU A 65 -4.73 -7.55 2.74
CA LEU A 65 -4.84 -8.97 3.08
C LEU A 65 -6.26 -9.51 2.89
N GLY A 66 -7.29 -8.68 3.13
CA GLY A 66 -8.70 -8.98 2.86
C GLY A 66 -8.98 -9.10 1.36
N MET A 67 -8.45 -8.24 0.51
CA MET A 67 -8.55 -8.39 -0.96
C MET A 67 -7.88 -9.67 -1.49
N MET A 68 -7.24 -10.48 -0.65
CA MET A 68 -6.75 -11.82 -1.00
C MET A 68 -7.83 -12.92 -0.85
N TYR A 69 -9.03 -12.64 -0.33
CA TYR A 69 -10.09 -13.66 -0.18
C TYR A 69 -11.03 -13.81 -1.39
N GLU A 70 -10.86 -13.05 -2.48
CA GLU A 70 -11.62 -13.27 -3.72
C GLU A 70 -10.76 -14.05 -4.74
N THR A 71 -10.48 -15.32 -4.44
CA THR A 71 -10.12 -16.29 -5.46
C THR A 71 -11.15 -17.42 -5.45
N GLY A 72 -12.09 -17.35 -6.40
CA GLY A 72 -12.89 -18.49 -6.86
C GLY A 72 -13.82 -19.10 -5.82
N VAL A 73 -14.96 -18.44 -5.56
CA VAL A 73 -16.20 -19.19 -5.31
C VAL A 73 -16.91 -19.33 -6.65
N ASP A 74 -16.46 -20.30 -7.46
CA ASP A 74 -17.36 -20.94 -8.41
C ASP A 74 -18.42 -21.64 -7.57
N THR A 75 -19.51 -20.94 -7.27
CA THR A 75 -20.75 -21.53 -6.80
C THR A 75 -21.75 -21.40 -7.94
N ASP A 76 -21.68 -22.35 -8.87
CA ASP A 76 -22.83 -23.03 -9.50
C ASP A 76 -22.34 -24.37 -10.08
#